data_AF-K1TAC6-F1
#
_entry.id   AF-K1TAC6-F1
#
_cell.length_a   1.000
_cell.length_b   1.000
_cell.length_c   1.000
_cell.angle_alpha   90.00
_cell.angle_beta   90.00
_cell.angle_gamma   90.00
#
_symmetry.space_group_name_H-M   'P 1'
#
loop_
_entity.id
_entity.type
_entity.pdbx_description
1 polymer ?
#
loop_
_entity_poly.entity_id
_entity_poly.type
_entity_poly.pdbx_seq_one_letter_code
_entity_poly.pdbx_strand_id
1 'polypeptide(L)'
;MVMYEVNAKANNIIKMVPSMNLDEAYKRKATGIAYFFRGFAMLWIAPYYGDNGPNGGIPIILDTTEPADMDIPRPASVLQNYDQIIRDLREAGERLPYFSELAPEEYGLPHKAAAWAFAARAALYAAQFDAKYYDTVIEMCDKVMSMSGADKRDLFDDGTNNTFANLWRKEQNFGCEYIFSLLGNASDGPKFHGMSFQNGGWNLYNHWGYFQPTLSLWEAFEEGDIRRDATILYPGQTIKFMGREILFGSSTYGISSDTGMTFRKFLSPWEEADCVGKDVNPNGDNASNTLGMCLMRYADVLLMKAEALIWTKGEGDAEAKQLLNRIRKRARLEENSTATKAELEEPASLRAGLRVH
;
A
#
# COMPACT_ATOMS: atom_id res chain seq x y z
N MET A 1 15.22 9.67 -9.90
CA MET A 1 16.60 9.50 -9.40
C MET A 1 16.67 8.36 -8.39
N VAL A 2 16.01 8.48 -7.23
CA VAL A 2 16.05 7.45 -6.15
C VAL A 2 15.72 6.02 -6.59
N MET A 3 14.67 5.79 -7.40
CA MET A 3 14.29 4.41 -7.79
C MET A 3 15.33 3.72 -8.69
N TYR A 4 16.06 4.46 -9.53
CA TYR A 4 17.16 3.90 -10.32
C TYR A 4 18.41 3.63 -9.46
N GLU A 5 18.62 4.38 -8.39
CA GLU A 5 19.67 4.05 -7.41
C GLU A 5 19.35 2.75 -6.66
N VAL A 6 18.08 2.53 -6.28
CA VAL A 6 17.62 1.26 -5.69
C VAL A 6 17.83 0.11 -6.68
N ASN A 7 17.47 0.31 -7.96
CA ASN A 7 17.73 -0.66 -9.02
C ASN A 7 19.21 -1.01 -9.16
N ALA A 8 20.10 -0.01 -9.18
CA ALA A 8 21.54 -0.23 -9.28
C ALA A 8 22.11 -1.00 -8.07
N LYS A 9 21.66 -0.68 -6.85
CA LYS A 9 22.05 -1.41 -5.64
C LYS A 9 21.57 -2.86 -5.68
N ALA A 10 20.33 -3.09 -6.11
CA ALA A 10 19.79 -4.43 -6.28
C ALA A 10 20.59 -5.24 -7.32
N ASN A 11 20.94 -4.64 -8.47
CA ASN A 11 21.76 -5.28 -9.49
C ASN A 11 23.12 -5.74 -8.93
N ASN A 12 23.78 -4.89 -8.14
CA ASN A 12 25.05 -5.24 -7.52
C ASN A 12 24.92 -6.43 -6.56
N ILE A 13 23.85 -6.48 -5.75
CA ILE A 13 23.60 -7.61 -4.84
C ILE A 13 23.36 -8.89 -5.63
N ILE A 14 22.51 -8.84 -6.66
CA ILE A 14 22.16 -10.00 -7.50
C ILE A 14 23.40 -10.54 -8.22
N LYS A 15 24.26 -9.65 -8.74
CA LYS A 15 25.49 -10.03 -9.44
C LYS A 15 26.55 -10.64 -8.51
N MET A 16 26.78 -10.00 -7.36
CA MET A 16 27.99 -10.26 -6.57
C MET A 16 27.78 -11.30 -5.46
N VAL A 17 26.67 -11.22 -4.72
CA VAL A 17 26.43 -12.05 -3.52
C VAL A 17 26.48 -13.56 -3.76
N PRO A 18 25.95 -14.11 -4.88
CA PRO A 18 26.02 -15.55 -5.13
C PRO A 18 27.45 -16.12 -5.11
N SER A 19 28.43 -15.33 -5.55
CA SER A 19 29.84 -15.73 -5.63
C SER A 19 30.64 -15.53 -4.33
N MET A 20 30.08 -14.81 -3.35
CA MET A 20 30.79 -14.50 -2.10
C MET A 20 30.91 -15.74 -1.20
N ASN A 21 31.92 -15.77 -0.32
CA ASN A 21 32.06 -16.81 0.68
C ASN A 21 31.19 -16.50 1.92
N LEU A 22 29.88 -16.70 1.79
CA LEU A 22 28.85 -16.44 2.81
C LEU A 22 27.94 -17.66 3.00
N ASP A 23 27.20 -17.70 4.09
CA ASP A 23 26.16 -18.71 4.32
C ASP A 23 25.09 -18.69 3.20
N GLU A 24 24.65 -19.88 2.76
CA GLU A 24 23.72 -20.01 1.63
C GLU A 24 22.32 -19.47 1.95
N ALA A 25 21.85 -19.61 3.21
CA ALA A 25 20.56 -19.03 3.60
C ALA A 25 20.64 -17.50 3.60
N TYR A 26 21.77 -16.93 4.05
CA TYR A 26 22.04 -15.51 3.94
C TYR A 26 22.05 -15.03 2.48
N LYS A 27 22.78 -15.70 1.58
CA LYS A 27 22.82 -15.36 0.15
C LYS A 27 21.43 -15.41 -0.48
N ARG A 28 20.65 -16.46 -0.18
CA ARG A 28 19.29 -16.63 -0.67
C ARG A 28 18.39 -15.49 -0.21
N LYS A 29 18.43 -15.13 1.08
CA LYS A 29 17.65 -14.01 1.61
C LYS A 29 18.08 -12.67 1.00
N ALA A 30 19.39 -12.39 0.95
CA ALA A 30 19.93 -11.14 0.42
C ALA A 30 19.57 -10.93 -1.06
N THR A 31 19.70 -11.98 -1.89
CA THR A 31 19.30 -11.92 -3.30
C THR A 31 17.78 -11.81 -3.45
N GLY A 32 16.99 -12.49 -2.62
CA GLY A 32 15.53 -12.34 -2.58
C GLY A 32 15.08 -10.91 -2.27
N ILE A 33 15.72 -10.25 -1.31
CA ILE A 33 15.47 -8.84 -0.96
C ILE A 33 15.83 -7.93 -2.15
N ALA A 34 16.97 -8.19 -2.81
CA ALA A 34 17.38 -7.40 -3.98
C ALA A 34 16.40 -7.54 -5.15
N TYR A 35 15.97 -8.76 -5.48
CA TYR A 35 14.93 -8.99 -6.49
C TYR A 35 13.63 -8.26 -6.13
N PHE A 36 13.19 -8.33 -4.87
CA PHE A 36 11.99 -7.62 -4.42
C PHE A 36 12.13 -6.11 -4.64
N PHE A 37 13.22 -5.50 -4.17
CA PHE A 37 13.38 -4.05 -4.28
C PHE A 37 13.66 -3.58 -5.71
N ARG A 38 14.24 -4.42 -6.58
CA ARG A 38 14.34 -4.12 -8.01
C ARG A 38 12.97 -4.06 -8.66
N GLY A 39 12.15 -5.10 -8.46
CA GLY A 39 10.76 -5.14 -8.95
C GLY A 39 9.92 -4.00 -8.36
N PHE A 40 10.00 -3.75 -7.06
CA PHE A 40 9.31 -2.66 -6.37
C PHE A 40 9.68 -1.29 -6.93
N ALA A 41 10.98 -1.01 -7.08
CA ALA A 41 11.46 0.28 -7.57
C ALA A 41 10.97 0.53 -9.00
N MET A 42 11.02 -0.49 -9.87
CA MET A 42 10.55 -0.36 -11.25
C MET A 42 9.02 -0.26 -11.33
N LEU A 43 8.27 -0.96 -10.48
CA LEU A 43 6.82 -0.83 -10.38
C LEU A 43 6.39 0.57 -9.89
N TRP A 44 7.23 1.25 -9.12
CA TRP A 44 6.96 2.62 -8.69
C TRP A 44 7.02 3.64 -9.83
N ILE A 45 7.82 3.38 -10.87
CA ILE A 45 8.06 4.34 -11.95
C ILE A 45 7.37 3.95 -13.27
N ALA A 46 7.27 2.67 -13.59
CA ALA A 46 6.69 2.20 -14.86
C ALA A 46 5.26 2.75 -15.13
N PRO A 47 4.33 2.79 -14.16
CA PRO A 47 2.97 3.29 -14.40
C PRO A 47 2.89 4.80 -14.73
N TYR A 48 3.90 5.58 -14.35
CA TYR A 48 3.89 7.04 -14.56
C TYR A 48 4.57 7.45 -15.85
N TYR A 49 5.58 6.69 -16.29
CA TYR A 49 6.45 7.08 -17.39
C TYR A 49 6.39 6.12 -18.58
N GLY A 50 5.81 4.93 -18.41
CA GLY A 50 5.68 3.93 -19.45
C GLY A 50 4.26 3.82 -20.01
N ASP A 51 4.15 3.55 -21.31
CA ASP A 51 2.89 3.22 -21.98
C ASP A 51 3.10 2.22 -23.15
N ASN A 52 2.02 1.94 -23.89
CA ASN A 52 2.05 1.21 -25.17
C ASN A 52 2.01 2.14 -26.39
N GLY A 53 2.27 3.42 -26.18
CA GLY A 53 2.28 4.46 -27.19
C GLY A 53 3.70 4.88 -27.55
N PRO A 54 3.89 6.14 -28.02
CA PRO A 54 5.19 6.61 -28.49
C PRO A 54 6.24 6.74 -27.38
N ASN A 55 5.83 6.77 -26.11
CA ASN A 55 6.79 6.79 -25.00
C ASN A 55 7.40 5.41 -24.78
N GLY A 56 6.65 4.34 -25.01
CA GLY A 56 7.06 2.97 -24.72
C GLY A 56 7.30 2.79 -23.22
N GLY A 57 8.05 1.75 -22.84
CA GLY A 57 8.39 1.53 -21.44
C GLY A 57 9.57 2.39 -20.97
N ILE A 58 10.01 2.19 -19.74
CA ILE A 58 11.19 2.86 -19.15
C ILE A 58 12.47 2.03 -19.36
N PRO A 59 13.68 2.61 -19.31
CA PRO A 59 14.92 1.84 -19.45
C PRO A 59 15.03 0.67 -18.47
N ILE A 60 15.34 -0.51 -18.99
CA ILE A 60 15.52 -1.75 -18.23
C ILE A 60 17.03 -1.98 -18.04
N ILE A 61 17.52 -1.80 -16.81
CA ILE A 61 18.93 -1.98 -16.46
C ILE A 61 19.02 -3.11 -15.45
N LEU A 62 19.65 -4.22 -15.81
CA LEU A 62 19.77 -5.43 -14.99
C LEU A 62 21.21 -5.67 -14.54
N ASP A 63 21.40 -6.67 -13.68
CA ASP A 63 22.71 -7.16 -13.25
C ASP A 63 23.57 -7.70 -14.41
N THR A 64 22.91 -8.08 -15.50
CA THR A 64 23.53 -8.52 -16.76
C THR A 64 23.79 -7.40 -17.77
N THR A 65 23.38 -6.16 -17.47
CA THR A 65 23.69 -5.01 -18.32
C THR A 65 25.14 -4.61 -18.11
N GLU A 66 25.94 -4.65 -19.17
CA GLU A 66 27.34 -4.23 -19.10
C GLU A 66 27.47 -2.70 -19.06
N PRO A 67 28.50 -2.14 -18.39
CA PRO A 67 28.67 -0.69 -18.26
C PRO A 67 28.71 0.06 -19.60
N ALA A 68 29.27 -0.57 -20.63
CA ALA A 68 29.34 0.01 -21.98
C ALA A 68 27.97 0.15 -22.65
N ASP A 69 26.98 -0.63 -22.21
CA ASP A 69 25.63 -0.69 -22.77
C ASP A 69 24.63 0.08 -21.92
N MET A 70 25.05 0.90 -20.94
CA MET A 70 24.11 1.57 -20.02
C MET A 70 23.22 2.62 -20.69
N ASP A 71 23.59 3.12 -21.87
CA ASP A 71 22.75 3.97 -22.70
C ASP A 71 21.73 3.10 -23.47
N ILE A 72 20.78 2.52 -22.72
CA ILE A 72 19.78 1.59 -23.25
C ILE A 72 18.59 2.36 -23.81
N PRO A 73 18.17 2.08 -25.06
CA PRO A 73 16.95 2.65 -25.59
C PRO A 73 15.75 2.14 -24.79
N ARG A 74 14.75 3.00 -24.65
CA ARG A 74 13.49 2.62 -24.00
C ARG A 74 12.87 1.42 -24.74
N PRO A 75 12.34 0.43 -24.00
CA PRO A 75 11.60 -0.67 -24.63
C PRO A 75 10.37 -0.14 -25.36
N ALA A 76 9.96 -0.81 -26.43
CA ALA A 76 8.85 -0.36 -27.28
C ALA A 76 7.49 -0.33 -26.57
N SER A 77 7.35 -1.01 -25.42
CA SER A 77 6.13 -1.10 -24.64
C SER A 77 6.45 -1.26 -23.16
N VAL A 78 5.62 -0.66 -22.31
CA VAL A 78 5.68 -0.83 -20.84
C VAL A 78 5.45 -2.27 -20.40
N LEU A 79 4.84 -3.13 -21.23
CA LEU A 79 4.68 -4.55 -20.93
C LEU A 79 6.02 -5.24 -20.68
N GLN A 80 7.09 -4.83 -21.36
CA GLN A 80 8.43 -5.37 -21.12
C GLN A 80 8.96 -5.00 -19.71
N ASN A 81 8.58 -3.82 -19.19
CA ASN A 81 8.88 -3.48 -17.80
C ASN A 81 8.08 -4.34 -16.84
N TYR A 82 6.78 -4.54 -17.09
CA TYR A 82 5.96 -5.38 -16.22
C TYR A 82 6.41 -6.84 -16.23
N ASP A 83 6.83 -7.39 -17.38
CA ASP A 83 7.42 -8.73 -17.46
C ASP A 83 8.67 -8.85 -16.59
N GLN A 84 9.57 -7.86 -16.65
CA GLN A 84 10.74 -7.78 -15.79
C GLN A 84 10.36 -7.73 -14.30
N ILE A 85 9.42 -6.85 -13.94
CA ILE A 85 8.96 -6.64 -12.56
C ILE A 85 8.34 -7.93 -12.01
N ILE A 86 7.44 -8.56 -12.77
CA ILE A 86 6.78 -9.81 -12.37
C ILE A 86 7.81 -10.92 -12.21
N ARG A 87 8.80 -11.02 -13.10
CA ARG A 87 9.88 -12.00 -12.99
C ARG A 87 10.70 -11.81 -11.71
N ASP A 88 11.12 -10.59 -11.41
CA ASP A 88 11.89 -10.29 -10.19
C ASP A 88 11.07 -10.60 -8.93
N LEU A 89 9.79 -10.24 -8.90
CA LEU A 89 8.93 -10.49 -7.75
C LEU A 89 8.60 -11.99 -7.59
N ARG A 90 8.57 -12.78 -8.67
CA ARG A 90 8.51 -14.24 -8.60
C ARG A 90 9.79 -14.82 -7.99
N GLU A 91 10.97 -14.40 -8.46
CA GLU A 91 12.25 -14.81 -7.88
C GLU A 91 12.35 -14.44 -6.39
N ALA A 92 11.89 -13.26 -6.02
CA ALA A 92 11.80 -12.85 -4.62
C ALA A 92 10.87 -13.78 -3.82
N GLY A 93 9.69 -14.12 -4.34
CA GLY A 93 8.77 -15.06 -3.71
C GLY A 93 9.35 -16.47 -3.51
N GLU A 94 10.22 -16.92 -4.40
CA GLU A 94 10.92 -18.20 -4.25
C GLU A 94 12.05 -18.17 -3.21
N ARG A 95 12.62 -16.99 -2.91
CA ARG A 95 13.84 -16.83 -2.10
C ARG A 95 13.61 -16.24 -0.71
N LEU A 96 12.61 -15.39 -0.56
CA LEU A 96 12.34 -14.73 0.71
C LEU A 96 11.78 -15.74 1.74
N PRO A 97 11.97 -15.48 3.04
CA PRO A 97 11.29 -16.21 4.09
C PRO A 97 9.80 -15.85 4.16
N TYR A 98 9.03 -16.68 4.84
CA TYR A 98 7.72 -16.30 5.37
C TYR A 98 7.88 -15.17 6.41
N PHE A 99 6.79 -14.47 6.73
CA PHE A 99 6.88 -13.38 7.72
C PHE A 99 7.16 -13.95 9.11
N SER A 100 6.54 -15.08 9.45
CA SER A 100 6.75 -15.78 10.72
C SER A 100 8.18 -16.28 10.95
N GLU A 101 9.00 -16.34 9.90
CA GLU A 101 10.40 -16.75 9.94
C GLU A 101 11.37 -15.56 10.12
N LEU A 102 10.87 -14.32 10.06
CA LEU A 102 11.68 -13.12 10.29
C LEU A 102 11.89 -12.90 11.80
N ALA A 103 13.10 -12.49 12.18
CA ALA A 103 13.34 -11.99 13.53
C ALA A 103 12.63 -10.63 13.72
N PRO A 104 12.26 -10.23 14.95
CA PRO A 104 11.61 -8.95 15.21
C PRO A 104 12.37 -7.73 14.67
N GLU A 105 13.71 -7.78 14.66
CA GLU A 105 14.58 -6.71 14.14
C GLU A 105 14.56 -6.63 12.61
N GLU A 106 14.07 -7.68 11.94
CA GLU A 106 13.91 -7.78 10.49
C GLU A 106 12.50 -7.40 10.01
N TYR A 107 11.60 -7.06 10.93
CA TYR A 107 10.27 -6.63 10.55
C TYR A 107 10.33 -5.36 9.70
N GLY A 108 9.60 -5.38 8.58
CA GLY A 108 9.69 -4.37 7.52
C GLY A 108 10.56 -4.80 6.33
N LEU A 109 11.37 -5.85 6.46
CA LEU A 109 11.95 -6.51 5.29
C LEU A 109 10.85 -7.20 4.47
N PRO A 110 11.04 -7.32 3.14
CA PRO A 110 10.09 -8.03 2.31
C PRO A 110 10.10 -9.53 2.66
N HIS A 111 8.93 -10.15 2.54
CA HIS A 111 8.71 -11.58 2.75
C HIS A 111 7.89 -12.17 1.58
N LYS A 112 7.70 -13.49 1.55
CA LYS A 112 7.03 -14.20 0.43
C LYS A 112 5.69 -13.57 0.00
N ALA A 113 4.80 -13.33 0.96
CA ALA A 113 3.48 -12.76 0.67
C ALA A 113 3.57 -11.37 0.03
N ALA A 114 4.52 -10.54 0.48
CA ALA A 114 4.75 -9.23 -0.12
C ALA A 114 5.18 -9.35 -1.58
N ALA A 115 6.13 -10.25 -1.88
CA ALA A 115 6.59 -10.48 -3.24
C ALA A 115 5.45 -10.92 -4.18
N TRP A 116 4.64 -11.89 -3.76
CA TRP A 116 3.48 -12.32 -4.56
C TRP A 116 2.42 -11.23 -4.70
N ALA A 117 2.09 -10.50 -3.63
CA ALA A 117 1.10 -9.42 -3.70
C ALA A 117 1.54 -8.29 -4.65
N PHE A 118 2.82 -7.90 -4.64
CA PHE A 118 3.33 -6.91 -5.60
C PHE A 118 3.41 -7.47 -7.02
N ALA A 119 3.68 -8.77 -7.20
CA ALA A 119 3.61 -9.41 -8.53
C ALA A 119 2.18 -9.36 -9.09
N ALA A 120 1.17 -9.60 -8.24
CA ALA A 120 -0.23 -9.44 -8.61
C ALA A 120 -0.54 -7.99 -9.03
N ARG A 121 -0.04 -6.99 -8.30
CA ARG A 121 -0.22 -5.57 -8.64
C ARG A 121 0.42 -5.20 -9.98
N ALA A 122 1.65 -5.67 -10.22
CA ALA A 122 2.35 -5.45 -11.49
C ALA A 122 1.58 -6.09 -12.65
N ALA A 123 1.10 -7.33 -12.47
CA ALA A 123 0.28 -8.01 -13.47
C ALA A 123 -1.06 -7.31 -13.71
N LEU A 124 -1.69 -6.75 -12.67
CA LEU A 124 -2.94 -6.01 -12.82
C LEU A 124 -2.72 -4.72 -13.62
N TYR A 125 -1.58 -4.04 -13.43
CA TYR A 125 -1.24 -2.88 -14.25
C TYR A 125 -0.94 -3.27 -15.70
N ALA A 126 -0.23 -4.38 -15.92
CA ALA A 126 -0.01 -4.94 -17.25
C ALA A 126 -1.33 -5.35 -17.95
N ALA A 127 -2.33 -5.79 -17.18
CA ALA A 127 -3.62 -6.22 -17.70
C ALA A 127 -4.43 -5.11 -18.39
N GLN A 128 -4.14 -3.84 -18.07
CA GLN A 128 -4.71 -2.68 -18.79
C GLN A 128 -4.27 -2.64 -20.25
N PHE A 129 -3.13 -3.25 -20.57
CA PHE A 129 -2.52 -3.27 -21.88
C PHE A 129 -2.69 -4.61 -22.60
N ASP A 130 -2.78 -5.71 -21.84
CA ASP A 130 -2.96 -7.06 -22.36
C ASP A 130 -3.69 -7.95 -21.32
N ALA A 131 -4.93 -8.35 -21.64
CA ALA A 131 -5.78 -9.09 -20.71
C ALA A 131 -5.20 -10.42 -20.22
N LYS A 132 -4.19 -11.00 -20.88
CA LYS A 132 -3.55 -12.26 -20.44
C LYS A 132 -2.96 -12.16 -19.02
N TYR A 133 -2.57 -10.96 -18.59
CA TYR A 133 -1.95 -10.79 -17.27
C TYR A 133 -2.94 -10.98 -16.12
N TYR A 134 -4.26 -10.96 -16.35
CA TYR A 134 -5.25 -11.30 -15.33
C TYR A 134 -5.06 -12.73 -14.77
N ASP A 135 -4.57 -13.68 -15.59
CA ASP A 135 -4.24 -15.02 -15.10
C ASP A 135 -3.09 -14.99 -14.07
N THR A 136 -2.10 -14.12 -14.28
CA THR A 136 -1.02 -13.92 -13.29
C THR A 136 -1.52 -13.21 -12.04
N VAL A 137 -2.48 -12.28 -12.16
CA VAL A 137 -3.12 -11.66 -10.98
C VAL A 137 -3.76 -12.72 -10.11
N ILE A 138 -4.56 -13.61 -10.70
CA ILE A 138 -5.23 -14.70 -9.98
C ILE A 138 -4.20 -15.63 -9.33
N GLU A 139 -3.20 -16.12 -10.09
CA GLU A 139 -2.15 -17.01 -9.58
C GLU A 139 -1.44 -16.41 -8.35
N MET A 140 -1.02 -15.15 -8.44
CA MET A 140 -0.27 -14.49 -7.37
C MET A 140 -1.15 -14.20 -6.15
N CYS A 141 -2.40 -13.80 -6.36
CA CYS A 141 -3.34 -13.60 -5.25
C CYS A 141 -3.66 -14.92 -4.54
N ASP A 142 -3.81 -16.01 -5.29
CA ASP A 142 -4.05 -17.36 -4.74
C ASP A 142 -2.92 -17.82 -3.83
N LYS A 143 -1.66 -17.58 -4.21
CA LYS A 143 -0.52 -17.89 -3.33
C LYS A 143 -0.64 -17.17 -1.98
N VAL A 144 -0.98 -15.89 -1.97
CA VAL A 144 -1.17 -15.12 -0.71
C VAL A 144 -2.39 -15.63 0.07
N MET A 145 -3.50 -15.88 -0.61
CA MET A 145 -4.75 -16.34 0.03
C MET A 145 -4.68 -17.76 0.57
N SER A 146 -3.82 -18.61 0.00
CA SER A 146 -3.59 -19.99 0.45
C SER A 146 -2.71 -20.10 1.69
N MET A 147 -2.11 -18.99 2.15
CA MET A 147 -1.26 -19.01 3.34
C MET A 147 -2.07 -19.40 4.58
N SER A 148 -1.44 -20.18 5.46
CA SER A 148 -2.08 -20.76 6.64
C SER A 148 -1.21 -20.56 7.89
N GLY A 149 -1.73 -20.94 9.07
CA GLY A 149 -0.98 -20.84 10.33
C GLY A 149 -0.61 -19.39 10.66
N ALA A 150 0.63 -19.19 11.13
CA ALA A 150 1.14 -17.88 11.53
C ALA A 150 1.24 -16.86 10.37
N ASP A 151 1.28 -17.33 9.13
CA ASP A 151 1.36 -16.46 7.94
C ASP A 151 0.02 -16.24 7.25
N LYS A 152 -1.07 -16.81 7.78
CA LYS A 152 -2.41 -16.50 7.26
C LYS A 152 -2.62 -14.99 7.28
N ARG A 153 -3.10 -14.45 6.17
CA ARG A 153 -3.54 -13.06 6.03
C ARG A 153 -5.06 -13.00 6.01
N ASP A 154 -5.62 -11.96 6.61
CA ASP A 154 -7.07 -11.77 6.65
C ASP A 154 -7.41 -10.27 6.74
N LEU A 155 -8.68 -9.95 6.56
CA LEU A 155 -9.18 -8.61 6.85
C LEU A 155 -9.16 -8.38 8.36
N PHE A 156 -8.63 -7.23 8.79
CA PHE A 156 -8.69 -6.85 10.19
C PHE A 156 -10.13 -6.51 10.57
N ASP A 157 -10.64 -7.19 11.59
CA ASP A 157 -11.91 -6.91 12.23
C ASP A 157 -11.76 -7.18 13.74
N ASP A 158 -11.90 -6.14 14.56
CA ASP A 158 -11.85 -6.24 16.02
C ASP A 158 -13.25 -6.36 16.65
N GLY A 159 -14.29 -6.51 15.81
CA GLY A 159 -15.68 -6.60 16.22
C GLY A 159 -16.34 -5.27 16.57
N THR A 160 -15.62 -4.15 16.47
CA THR A 160 -16.14 -2.81 16.79
C THR A 160 -16.57 -2.07 15.52
N ASN A 161 -17.31 -0.97 15.70
CA ASN A 161 -17.60 -0.01 14.62
C ASN A 161 -16.38 0.88 14.29
N ASN A 162 -15.34 0.86 15.12
CA ASN A 162 -14.09 1.57 14.89
C ASN A 162 -13.03 0.72 14.21
N THR A 163 -13.34 -0.50 13.77
CA THR A 163 -12.34 -1.43 13.25
C THR A 163 -11.48 -0.85 12.12
N PHE A 164 -12.06 -0.05 11.21
CA PHE A 164 -11.29 0.63 10.17
C PHE A 164 -10.36 1.71 10.69
N ALA A 165 -10.75 2.46 11.73
CA ALA A 165 -9.87 3.42 12.37
C ALA A 165 -8.76 2.69 13.16
N ASN A 166 -9.10 1.57 13.79
CA ASN A 166 -8.17 0.76 14.58
C ASN A 166 -7.14 0.01 13.74
N LEU A 167 -7.45 -0.28 12.47
CA LEU A 167 -6.49 -0.78 11.49
C LEU A 167 -5.29 0.17 11.31
N TRP A 168 -5.50 1.48 11.42
CA TRP A 168 -4.47 2.50 11.18
C TRP A 168 -3.74 2.93 12.46
N ARG A 169 -3.51 1.98 13.37
CA ARG A 169 -2.76 2.18 14.60
C ARG A 169 -1.45 1.39 14.54
N LYS A 170 -0.41 1.87 15.24
CA LYS A 170 0.94 1.26 15.18
C LYS A 170 0.96 -0.21 15.61
N GLU A 171 0.02 -0.61 16.46
CA GLU A 171 -0.17 -1.99 16.91
C GLU A 171 -0.50 -2.94 15.73
N GLN A 172 -1.00 -2.39 14.62
CA GLN A 172 -1.33 -3.13 13.40
C GLN A 172 -0.24 -3.09 12.33
N ASN A 173 0.93 -2.47 12.58
CA ASN A 173 2.03 -2.39 11.62
C ASN A 173 2.45 -3.76 11.04
N PHE A 174 2.19 -4.83 11.79
CA PHE A 174 2.47 -6.23 11.44
C PHE A 174 1.24 -7.14 11.59
N GLY A 175 0.05 -6.55 11.62
CA GLY A 175 -1.21 -7.27 11.79
C GLY A 175 -1.56 -8.14 10.59
N CYS A 176 -2.62 -8.94 10.73
CA CYS A 176 -3.04 -9.91 9.72
C CYS A 176 -3.43 -9.31 8.36
N GLU A 177 -3.81 -8.02 8.31
CA GLU A 177 -4.14 -7.32 7.06
C GLU A 177 -2.93 -6.63 6.42
N TYR A 178 -1.88 -6.31 7.17
CA TYR A 178 -0.68 -5.64 6.64
C TYR A 178 0.21 -6.66 5.94
N ILE A 179 0.52 -6.44 4.66
CA ILE A 179 1.41 -7.30 3.87
C ILE A 179 2.78 -6.67 3.70
N PHE A 180 2.86 -5.36 3.44
CA PHE A 180 4.15 -4.68 3.35
C PHE A 180 4.00 -3.20 3.67
N SER A 181 4.95 -2.66 4.45
CA SER A 181 4.93 -1.28 4.92
C SER A 181 6.34 -0.69 4.96
N LEU A 182 6.45 0.61 4.73
CA LEU A 182 7.66 1.36 5.10
C LEU A 182 7.53 1.82 6.55
N LEU A 183 8.52 1.48 7.36
CA LEU A 183 8.52 1.73 8.79
C LEU A 183 9.48 2.84 9.17
N GLY A 184 9.35 3.30 10.40
CA GLY A 184 10.37 4.04 11.10
C GLY A 184 9.90 4.35 12.50
N ASN A 185 10.32 5.50 13.02
CA ASN A 185 10.03 5.91 14.38
C ASN A 185 9.69 7.40 14.43
N ALA A 186 9.53 7.95 15.64
CA ALA A 186 9.26 9.37 15.83
C ALA A 186 10.30 10.29 15.13
N SER A 187 11.56 9.87 14.95
CA SER A 187 12.63 10.66 14.33
C SER A 187 12.69 10.54 12.81
N ASP A 188 12.62 9.32 12.28
CA ASP A 188 12.89 9.00 10.86
C ASP A 188 11.79 8.15 10.20
N GLY A 189 10.58 8.17 10.74
CA GLY A 189 9.41 7.48 10.19
C GLY A 189 8.71 8.20 9.05
N PRO A 190 7.62 7.59 8.52
CA PRO A 190 6.83 8.17 7.43
C PRO A 190 6.29 9.55 7.78
N LYS A 191 6.42 10.51 6.87
CA LYS A 191 5.99 11.90 7.08
C LYS A 191 4.60 12.21 6.51
N PHE A 192 4.15 11.42 5.53
CA PHE A 192 2.87 11.61 4.85
C PHE A 192 1.69 11.78 5.81
N HIS A 193 1.64 10.96 6.87
CA HIS A 193 0.56 11.03 7.86
C HIS A 193 0.43 12.44 8.46
N GLY A 194 1.54 13.07 8.88
CA GLY A 194 1.54 14.41 9.47
C GLY A 194 1.45 15.55 8.44
N MET A 195 1.71 15.27 7.16
CA MET A 195 1.45 16.24 6.07
C MET A 195 -0.04 16.28 5.66
N SER A 196 -0.82 15.27 6.03
CA SER A 196 -2.19 15.07 5.51
C SER A 196 -3.28 15.71 6.37
N PHE A 197 -3.03 15.94 7.64
CA PHE A 197 -4.02 16.47 8.58
C PHE A 197 -4.05 18.00 8.63
N GLN A 198 -5.12 18.58 9.18
CA GLN A 198 -5.40 20.01 9.40
C GLN A 198 -4.13 20.90 9.47
N ASN A 199 -4.03 21.86 8.55
CA ASN A 199 -2.91 22.80 8.52
C ASN A 199 -2.75 23.55 9.86
N GLY A 200 -1.53 23.58 10.38
CA GLY A 200 -1.14 24.18 11.65
C GLY A 200 -1.60 23.43 12.92
N GLY A 201 -2.40 22.35 12.79
CA GLY A 201 -2.87 21.52 13.90
C GLY A 201 -3.37 22.32 15.11
N TRP A 202 -4.07 23.43 14.88
CA TRP A 202 -4.56 24.37 15.90
C TRP A 202 -3.49 24.90 16.88
N ASN A 203 -2.25 25.06 16.40
CA ASN A 203 -1.08 25.42 17.20
C ASN A 203 -0.69 24.40 18.28
N LEU A 204 -1.20 23.16 18.20
CA LEU A 204 -0.85 22.07 19.12
C LEU A 204 0.31 21.22 18.57
N TYR A 205 0.36 21.04 17.25
CA TYR A 205 1.44 20.38 16.52
C TYR A 205 1.40 20.81 15.05
N ASN A 206 2.55 21.03 14.42
CA ASN A 206 2.56 21.45 13.02
C ASN A 206 2.17 20.29 12.10
N HIS A 207 1.07 20.45 11.37
CA HIS A 207 0.65 19.62 10.24
C HIS A 207 0.41 20.54 9.04
N TRP A 208 0.46 20.01 7.82
CA TRP A 208 0.53 20.85 6.62
C TRP A 208 -0.80 20.97 5.85
N GLY A 209 -1.75 20.05 6.06
CA GLY A 209 -3.07 20.09 5.42
C GLY A 209 -3.05 19.99 3.90
N TYR A 210 -2.04 19.35 3.31
CA TYR A 210 -1.84 19.29 1.85
C TYR A 210 -2.90 18.48 1.12
N PHE A 211 -3.51 17.51 1.79
CA PHE A 211 -4.50 16.63 1.20
C PHE A 211 -5.86 16.93 1.81
N GLN A 212 -6.85 17.22 0.97
CA GLN A 212 -8.19 17.60 1.39
C GLN A 212 -9.20 16.71 0.66
N PRO A 213 -10.05 15.96 1.38
CA PRO A 213 -11.09 15.14 0.77
C PRO A 213 -11.98 15.94 -0.17
N THR A 214 -12.25 15.40 -1.35
CA THR A 214 -13.18 16.00 -2.31
C THR A 214 -14.62 15.59 -2.01
N LEU A 215 -15.58 16.35 -2.55
CA LEU A 215 -16.99 15.94 -2.50
C LEU A 215 -17.22 14.58 -3.17
N SER A 216 -16.52 14.29 -4.28
CA SER A 216 -16.62 12.98 -4.94
C SER A 216 -16.13 11.82 -4.06
N LEU A 217 -15.09 12.02 -3.24
CA LEU A 217 -14.65 11.05 -2.24
C LEU A 217 -15.64 10.95 -1.06
N TRP A 218 -16.38 12.01 -0.75
CA TRP A 218 -17.45 11.94 0.25
C TRP A 218 -18.64 11.10 -0.25
N GLU A 219 -19.13 11.42 -1.44
CA GLU A 219 -20.29 10.79 -2.09
C GLU A 219 -20.02 9.34 -2.50
N ALA A 220 -18.74 8.96 -2.55
CA ALA A 220 -18.27 7.59 -2.65
C ALA A 220 -18.86 6.62 -1.64
N PHE A 221 -19.01 7.08 -0.40
CA PHE A 221 -19.35 6.22 0.71
C PHE A 221 -20.86 6.07 0.78
N GLU A 222 -21.30 4.82 0.73
CA GLU A 222 -22.69 4.46 0.97
C GLU A 222 -23.12 4.89 2.38
N GLU A 223 -24.42 5.11 2.57
CA GLU A 223 -24.97 5.36 3.90
C GLU A 223 -24.68 4.19 4.85
N GLY A 224 -24.25 4.48 6.08
CA GLY A 224 -23.86 3.47 7.06
C GLY A 224 -22.44 2.92 6.91
N ASP A 225 -21.69 3.33 5.87
CA ASP A 225 -20.31 2.87 5.67
C ASP A 225 -19.34 3.45 6.72
N ILE A 226 -18.87 2.59 7.62
CA ILE A 226 -17.94 2.99 8.71
C ILE A 226 -16.57 3.45 8.20
N ARG A 227 -16.25 3.23 6.91
CA ARG A 227 -15.00 3.71 6.29
C ARG A 227 -14.99 5.22 6.11
N ARG A 228 -16.15 5.87 5.94
CA ARG A 228 -16.23 7.32 5.75
C ARG A 228 -15.64 8.05 6.95
N ASP A 229 -16.17 7.75 8.14
CA ASP A 229 -15.79 8.42 9.38
C ASP A 229 -14.37 8.05 9.84
N ALA A 230 -13.86 6.89 9.41
CA ALA A 230 -12.46 6.51 9.62
C ALA A 230 -11.49 7.23 8.66
N THR A 231 -11.98 7.75 7.54
CA THR A 231 -11.17 8.35 6.47
C THR A 231 -11.23 9.88 6.47
N ILE A 232 -12.42 10.46 6.64
CA ILE A 232 -12.71 11.88 6.53
C ILE A 232 -13.12 12.42 7.90
N LEU A 233 -12.53 13.55 8.29
CA LEU A 233 -12.97 14.38 9.40
C LEU A 233 -13.77 15.57 8.85
N TYR A 234 -14.98 15.77 9.38
CA TYR A 234 -15.91 16.81 8.93
C TYR A 234 -16.57 17.53 10.12
N PRO A 235 -17.18 18.72 9.92
CA PRO A 235 -17.65 19.58 11.02
C PRO A 235 -18.60 18.84 11.98
N GLY A 236 -18.41 19.05 13.28
CA GLY A 236 -19.24 18.45 14.34
C GLY A 236 -18.72 17.11 14.87
N GLN A 237 -17.69 16.52 14.26
CA GLN A 237 -17.03 15.35 14.83
C GLN A 237 -16.02 15.72 15.92
N THR A 238 -15.92 14.86 16.93
CA THR A 238 -14.91 14.98 17.99
C THR A 238 -13.79 13.97 17.78
N ILE A 239 -12.55 14.42 17.91
CA ILE A 239 -11.34 13.60 17.90
C ILE A 239 -10.48 13.89 19.13
N LYS A 240 -9.57 12.97 19.44
CA LYS A 240 -8.48 13.24 20.38
C LYS A 240 -7.24 13.67 19.59
N PHE A 241 -6.62 14.77 19.97
CA PHE A 241 -5.40 15.28 19.35
C PHE A 241 -4.53 15.97 20.40
N MET A 242 -3.28 15.55 20.51
CA MET A 242 -2.30 16.05 21.48
C MET A 242 -2.86 16.04 22.92
N GLY A 243 -3.60 14.98 23.27
CA GLY A 243 -4.24 14.83 24.58
C GLY A 243 -5.51 15.66 24.80
N ARG A 244 -6.02 16.37 23.78
CA ARG A 244 -7.20 17.23 23.88
C ARG A 244 -8.35 16.67 23.05
N GLU A 245 -9.58 16.88 23.52
CA GLU A 245 -10.77 16.71 22.70
C GLU A 245 -10.94 17.92 21.78
N ILE A 246 -11.00 17.66 20.48
CA ILE A 246 -11.18 18.67 19.43
C ILE A 246 -12.53 18.45 18.80
N LEU A 247 -13.44 19.41 18.96
CA LEU A 247 -14.67 19.49 18.18
C LEU A 247 -14.37 20.23 16.86
N PHE A 248 -14.23 19.47 15.77
CA PHE A 248 -13.84 19.99 14.47
C PHE A 248 -14.88 20.96 13.91
N GLY A 249 -14.44 22.16 13.50
CA GLY A 249 -15.34 23.21 13.00
C GLY A 249 -16.03 24.05 14.07
N SER A 250 -15.65 23.89 15.34
CA SER A 250 -16.10 24.79 16.42
C SER A 250 -15.42 26.15 16.36
N SER A 251 -15.93 27.13 17.12
CA SER A 251 -15.31 28.46 17.26
C SER A 251 -13.88 28.41 17.82
N THR A 252 -13.56 27.40 18.62
CA THR A 252 -12.21 27.17 19.16
C THR A 252 -11.30 26.43 18.18
N TYR A 253 -11.87 25.48 17.42
CA TYR A 253 -11.11 24.60 16.53
C TYR A 253 -11.65 24.73 15.10
N GLY A 254 -11.35 25.87 14.48
CA GLY A 254 -11.75 26.18 13.10
C GLY A 254 -11.11 25.26 12.06
N ILE A 255 -11.53 25.41 10.81
CA ILE A 255 -11.11 24.54 9.69
C ILE A 255 -10.22 25.36 8.75
N SER A 256 -9.07 24.80 8.38
CA SER A 256 -8.14 25.42 7.43
C SER A 256 -8.27 24.87 6.01
N SER A 257 -9.02 23.77 5.83
CA SER A 257 -9.28 23.14 4.54
C SER A 257 -10.35 23.89 3.75
N ASP A 258 -10.11 24.10 2.46
CA ASP A 258 -11.04 24.80 1.55
C ASP A 258 -12.30 23.97 1.27
N THR A 259 -12.20 22.65 1.40
CA THR A 259 -13.33 21.72 1.24
C THR A 259 -14.22 21.63 2.48
N GLY A 260 -13.79 22.21 3.60
CA GLY A 260 -14.43 22.01 4.91
C GLY A 260 -14.19 20.63 5.53
N MET A 261 -13.43 19.75 4.87
CA MET A 261 -13.10 18.39 5.31
C MET A 261 -11.59 18.17 5.38
N THR A 262 -11.10 17.28 6.23
CA THR A 262 -9.68 16.89 6.28
C THR A 262 -9.52 15.37 6.43
N PHE A 263 -8.31 14.85 6.21
CA PHE A 263 -8.03 13.44 6.46
C PHE A 263 -8.17 13.15 7.95
N ARG A 264 -8.80 12.04 8.31
CA ARG A 264 -8.76 11.46 9.67
C ARG A 264 -7.89 10.22 9.73
N LYS A 265 -7.82 9.51 8.60
CA LYS A 265 -6.99 8.32 8.44
C LYS A 265 -5.56 8.63 8.89
N PHE A 266 -4.95 7.72 9.65
CA PHE A 266 -3.58 7.85 10.18
C PHE A 266 -3.36 8.84 11.32
N LEU A 267 -4.40 9.42 11.93
CA LEU A 267 -4.26 10.39 13.03
C LEU A 267 -3.74 9.78 14.35
N SER A 268 -3.82 8.46 14.52
CA SER A 268 -3.58 7.80 15.80
C SER A 268 -2.24 8.15 16.50
N PRO A 269 -1.12 8.39 15.78
CA PRO A 269 0.14 8.75 16.45
C PRO A 269 0.06 10.06 17.26
N TRP A 270 -0.86 10.97 16.91
CA TRP A 270 -1.01 12.27 17.57
C TRP A 270 -2.14 12.31 18.61
N GLU A 271 -2.75 11.19 18.99
CA GLU A 271 -3.91 11.22 19.91
C GLU A 271 -3.49 11.55 21.36
N GLU A 272 -2.43 10.92 21.86
CA GLU A 272 -2.07 10.97 23.29
C GLU A 272 -1.32 12.25 23.69
N ALA A 273 -1.46 12.66 24.96
CA ALA A 273 -0.79 13.86 25.49
C ALA A 273 0.74 13.73 25.51
N ASP A 274 1.26 12.50 25.65
CA ASP A 274 2.68 12.17 25.73
C ASP A 274 3.27 11.67 24.40
N CYS A 275 2.58 11.90 23.27
CA CYS A 275 3.01 11.37 21.97
C CYS A 275 4.31 11.98 21.43
N VAL A 276 4.63 13.23 21.80
CA VAL A 276 5.81 13.94 21.27
C VAL A 276 7.10 13.30 21.79
N GLY A 277 7.99 12.92 20.86
CA GLY A 277 9.24 12.20 21.16
C GLY A 277 9.07 10.70 21.40
N LYS A 278 7.82 10.22 21.54
CA LYS A 278 7.45 8.82 21.72
C LYS A 278 6.91 8.21 20.42
N ASP A 279 5.86 8.82 19.89
CA ASP A 279 5.13 8.38 18.71
C ASP A 279 5.30 9.34 17.52
N VAL A 280 5.56 10.61 17.77
CA VAL A 280 5.72 11.66 16.74
C VAL A 280 6.94 12.52 16.99
N ASN A 281 7.50 13.12 15.93
CA ASN A 281 8.73 13.91 16.03
C ASN A 281 8.58 15.13 16.95
N PRO A 282 9.56 15.45 17.82
CA PRO A 282 9.59 16.72 18.57
C PRO A 282 9.59 17.97 17.69
N ASN A 283 10.17 17.88 16.49
CA ASN A 283 10.09 18.92 15.47
C ASN A 283 8.87 18.68 14.57
N GLY A 284 7.84 19.53 14.73
CA GLY A 284 6.62 19.50 13.91
C GLY A 284 6.89 19.64 12.40
N ASP A 285 7.99 20.25 11.99
CA ASP A 285 8.35 20.38 10.56
C ASP A 285 8.89 19.08 9.95
N ASN A 286 9.24 18.09 10.78
CA ASN A 286 9.65 16.76 10.31
C ASN A 286 8.43 15.82 10.17
N ALA A 287 7.41 15.97 11.02
CA ALA A 287 6.13 15.23 10.95
C ALA A 287 6.22 13.69 10.86
N SER A 288 7.40 13.10 11.14
CA SER A 288 7.63 11.65 11.20
C SER A 288 6.95 11.03 12.42
N ASN A 289 6.58 9.77 12.30
CA ASN A 289 5.83 9.04 13.33
C ASN A 289 6.08 7.52 13.29
N THR A 290 5.59 6.83 14.31
CA THR A 290 5.74 5.38 14.52
C THR A 290 4.75 4.51 13.73
N LEU A 291 3.73 5.11 13.08
CA LEU A 291 2.80 4.35 12.23
C LEU A 291 3.47 4.05 10.89
N GLY A 292 3.51 2.77 10.53
CA GLY A 292 4.05 2.30 9.27
C GLY A 292 3.19 2.77 8.10
N MET A 293 3.85 3.21 7.03
CA MET A 293 3.20 3.49 5.77
C MET A 293 2.90 2.17 5.08
N CYS A 294 1.69 1.65 5.27
CA CYS A 294 1.26 0.44 4.58
C CYS A 294 1.23 0.69 3.07
N LEU A 295 1.85 -0.18 2.28
CA LEU A 295 1.89 -0.08 0.81
C LEU A 295 1.14 -1.22 0.11
N MET A 296 0.87 -2.30 0.85
CA MET A 296 0.11 -3.45 0.39
C MET A 296 -0.64 -4.06 1.57
N ARG A 297 -1.94 -4.26 1.41
CA ARG A 297 -2.83 -4.89 2.39
C ARG A 297 -3.51 -6.11 1.82
N TYR A 298 -4.00 -6.99 2.68
CA TYR A 298 -4.78 -8.15 2.27
C TYR A 298 -6.08 -7.75 1.54
N ALA A 299 -6.68 -6.61 1.91
CA ALA A 299 -7.80 -6.06 1.15
C ALA A 299 -7.45 -5.79 -0.32
N ASP A 300 -6.22 -5.35 -0.63
CA ASP A 300 -5.79 -5.15 -2.02
C ASP A 300 -5.74 -6.47 -2.78
N VAL A 301 -5.26 -7.54 -2.14
CA VAL A 301 -5.21 -8.90 -2.73
C VAL A 301 -6.61 -9.39 -3.10
N LEU A 302 -7.58 -9.23 -2.19
CA LEU A 302 -8.97 -9.62 -2.48
C LEU A 302 -9.55 -8.84 -3.66
N LEU A 303 -9.29 -7.53 -3.73
CA LEU A 303 -9.80 -6.68 -4.80
C LEU A 303 -9.13 -6.94 -6.14
N MET A 304 -7.81 -7.14 -6.15
CA MET A 304 -7.09 -7.49 -7.39
C MET A 304 -7.59 -8.82 -7.94
N LYS A 305 -7.82 -9.83 -7.07
CA LYS A 305 -8.39 -11.11 -7.50
C LYS A 305 -9.83 -10.96 -8.00
N ALA A 306 -10.68 -10.24 -7.28
CA ALA A 306 -12.07 -9.99 -7.72
C ALA A 306 -12.11 -9.28 -9.08
N GLU A 307 -11.29 -8.26 -9.28
CA GLU A 307 -11.14 -7.57 -10.57
C GLU A 307 -10.73 -8.55 -11.67
N ALA A 308 -9.67 -9.33 -11.46
CA ALA A 308 -9.22 -10.31 -12.45
C ALA A 308 -10.27 -11.38 -12.77
N LEU A 309 -11.03 -11.85 -11.78
CA LEU A 309 -12.12 -12.80 -11.98
C LEU A 309 -13.25 -12.18 -12.81
N ILE A 310 -13.67 -10.95 -12.54
CA ILE A 310 -14.71 -10.27 -13.34
C ILE A 310 -14.27 -10.12 -14.80
N TRP A 311 -13.00 -9.78 -15.05
CA TRP A 311 -12.48 -9.63 -16.41
C TRP A 311 -12.31 -10.95 -17.16
N THR A 312 -12.00 -12.05 -16.47
CA THR A 312 -11.70 -13.35 -17.11
C THR A 312 -12.88 -14.32 -17.12
N LYS A 313 -13.80 -14.23 -16.14
CA LYS A 313 -14.96 -15.13 -15.95
C LYS A 313 -16.30 -14.44 -16.21
N GLY A 314 -16.32 -13.11 -16.25
CA GLY A 314 -17.51 -12.30 -16.51
C GLY A 314 -18.11 -11.69 -15.25
N GLU A 315 -18.98 -10.70 -15.45
CA GLU A 315 -19.70 -10.05 -14.37
C GLU A 315 -20.59 -11.05 -13.62
N GLY A 316 -20.70 -10.87 -12.31
CA GLY A 316 -21.51 -11.74 -11.47
C GLY A 316 -20.85 -13.06 -11.09
N ASP A 317 -19.56 -13.25 -11.39
CA ASP A 317 -18.76 -14.40 -10.94
C ASP A 317 -18.91 -14.64 -9.44
N ALA A 318 -19.12 -15.91 -9.07
CA ALA A 318 -19.49 -16.28 -7.70
C ALA A 318 -18.34 -16.04 -6.71
N GLU A 319 -17.10 -16.28 -7.13
CA GLU A 319 -15.93 -16.04 -6.27
C GLU A 319 -15.67 -14.53 -6.14
N ALA A 320 -15.73 -13.77 -7.23
CA ALA A 320 -15.60 -12.32 -7.18
C ALA A 320 -16.62 -11.68 -6.21
N LYS A 321 -17.89 -12.12 -6.26
CA LYS A 321 -18.94 -11.69 -5.32
C LYS A 321 -18.57 -11.97 -3.87
N GLN A 322 -18.08 -13.19 -3.57
CA GLN A 322 -17.67 -13.55 -2.22
C GLN A 322 -16.52 -12.66 -1.71
N LEU A 323 -15.52 -12.39 -2.56
CA LEU A 323 -14.39 -11.53 -2.22
C LEU A 323 -14.83 -10.08 -1.94
N LEU A 324 -15.69 -9.52 -2.79
CA LEU A 324 -16.23 -8.17 -2.61
C LEU A 324 -17.13 -8.08 -1.37
N ASN A 325 -17.98 -9.09 -1.14
CA ASN A 325 -18.84 -9.13 0.04
C ASN A 325 -18.05 -9.23 1.35
N ARG A 326 -16.86 -9.86 1.39
CA ARG A 326 -15.98 -9.79 2.57
C ARG A 326 -15.54 -8.36 2.88
N ILE A 327 -15.23 -7.56 1.86
CA ILE A 327 -14.88 -6.14 2.02
C ILE A 327 -16.07 -5.34 2.54
N ARG A 328 -17.27 -5.55 1.96
CA ARG A 328 -18.53 -4.90 2.38
C ARG A 328 -18.92 -5.25 3.80
N LYS A 329 -18.86 -6.54 4.17
CA LYS A 329 -19.15 -7.05 5.51
C LYS A 329 -18.27 -6.41 6.58
N ARG A 330 -16.97 -6.31 6.34
CA ARG A 330 -16.04 -5.60 7.26
C ARG A 330 -16.46 -4.13 7.41
N ALA A 331 -16.95 -3.49 6.34
CA ALA A 331 -17.48 -2.12 6.33
C ALA A 331 -18.88 -1.97 6.93
N ARG A 332 -19.46 -3.05 7.50
CA ARG A 332 -20.82 -3.08 8.06
C ARG A 332 -21.92 -2.77 7.03
N LEU A 333 -21.61 -3.01 5.76
CA LEU A 333 -22.56 -2.91 4.65
C LEU A 333 -23.18 -4.28 4.35
N GLU A 334 -24.32 -4.26 3.68
CA GLU A 334 -24.97 -5.47 3.19
C GLU A 334 -24.07 -6.24 2.21
N GLU A 335 -24.09 -7.56 2.28
CA GLU A 335 -23.34 -8.47 1.40
C GLU A 335 -24.06 -8.64 0.03
N ASN A 336 -24.29 -7.54 -0.67
CA ASN A 336 -25.11 -7.45 -1.89
C ASN A 336 -24.33 -7.11 -3.17
N SER A 337 -23.00 -7.27 -3.19
CA SER A 337 -22.20 -7.00 -4.40
C SER A 337 -22.66 -7.86 -5.58
N THR A 338 -22.82 -7.21 -6.73
CA THR A 338 -23.17 -7.86 -7.99
C THR A 338 -21.95 -8.26 -8.82
N ALA A 339 -20.74 -7.86 -8.40
CA ALA A 339 -19.47 -8.12 -9.07
C ALA A 339 -19.49 -7.67 -10.53
N THR A 340 -19.87 -6.41 -10.75
CA THR A 340 -19.83 -5.77 -12.07
C THR A 340 -18.54 -4.99 -12.25
N LYS A 341 -18.20 -4.67 -13.50
CA LYS A 341 -17.05 -3.79 -13.79
C LYS A 341 -17.28 -2.39 -13.25
N ALA A 342 -18.52 -1.89 -13.31
CA ALA A 342 -18.91 -0.59 -12.77
C ALA A 342 -18.61 -0.47 -11.26
N GLU A 343 -18.89 -1.51 -10.47
CA GLU A 343 -18.54 -1.55 -9.03
C GLU A 343 -17.02 -1.38 -8.78
N LEU A 344 -16.17 -1.74 -9.75
CA LEU A 344 -14.71 -1.59 -9.65
C LEU A 344 -14.18 -0.29 -10.26
N GLU A 345 -14.89 0.26 -11.25
CA GLU A 345 -14.50 1.43 -12.04
C GLU A 345 -14.97 2.74 -11.41
N GLU A 346 -16.03 2.72 -10.59
CA GLU A 346 -16.41 3.90 -9.82
C GLU A 346 -15.24 4.32 -8.92
N PRO A 347 -14.66 5.53 -9.10
CA PRO A 347 -13.48 5.99 -8.37
C PRO A 347 -13.69 6.08 -6.85
N ALA A 348 -14.93 5.89 -6.40
CA ALA A 348 -15.49 6.37 -5.16
C ALA A 348 -15.71 5.20 -4.16
N SER A 349 -16.63 4.26 -4.42
CA SER A 349 -17.12 3.30 -3.40
C SER A 349 -16.13 2.20 -2.96
N LEU A 350 -15.20 1.83 -3.84
CA LEU A 350 -14.18 0.81 -3.57
C LEU A 350 -12.74 1.35 -3.69
N ARG A 351 -12.45 2.35 -4.53
CA ARG A 351 -11.06 2.83 -4.72
C ARG A 351 -10.67 3.96 -3.75
N ALA A 352 -11.62 4.80 -3.34
CA ALA A 352 -11.35 5.99 -2.54
C ALA A 352 -10.98 5.66 -1.07
N GLY A 353 -11.39 4.49 -0.57
CA GLY A 353 -10.94 3.94 0.71
C GLY A 353 -9.64 3.12 0.66
N LEU A 354 -9.15 2.75 -0.54
CA LEU A 354 -8.19 1.63 -0.70
C LEU A 354 -6.88 1.98 -1.41
N ARG A 355 -6.76 3.07 -2.18
CA ARG A 355 -5.52 3.47 -2.87
C ARG A 355 -5.13 4.94 -2.66
N VAL A 356 -5.12 5.40 -1.41
CA VAL A 356 -4.36 6.61 -1.06
C VAL A 356 -2.97 6.15 -0.62
N HIS A 357 -2.09 5.91 -1.60
CA HIS A 357 -0.64 5.68 -1.40
C HIS A 357 0.13 6.65 -2.27
#